data_AF-A0A7H4N2N9-F1
#
_entry.id   AF-A0A7H4N2N9-F1
#
_cell.length_a   1.000
_cell.length_b   1.000
_cell.length_c   1.000
_cell.angle_alpha   90.00
_cell.angle_beta   90.00
_cell.angle_gamma   90.00
#
_symmetry.space_group_name_H-M   'P 1'
#
loop_
_entity.id
_entity.type
_entity.pdbx_description
1 polymer ?
#
loop_
_entity_poly.entity_id
_entity_poly.type
_entity_poly.pdbx_seq_one_letter_code
_entity_poly.pdbx_strand_id
1 'polypeptide(L)'
;MHDKYSYEASLMALHDRDVIRTMACGIAGLSVAADSLSAIKYAKVKPIRDENGLAVDFEIEGEYPQFGNNDSRVDDMAVDLVERFMKKIQKLHTYRNAIPTQSVLTITSNVVYGKKTGNTPGRSSRWRSVRTGC
;
A
#
# COMPACT_ATOMS: atom_id res chain seq x y z
N MET A 1 -24.21 -5.36 0.94
CA MET A 1 -24.66 -5.80 -0.40
C MET A 1 -24.49 -7.31 -0.56
N HIS A 2 -23.28 -7.87 -0.39
CA HIS A 2 -23.02 -9.31 -0.57
C HIS A 2 -23.92 -10.22 0.29
N ASP A 3 -23.94 -10.03 1.61
CA ASP A 3 -24.82 -10.80 2.53
C ASP A 3 -26.31 -10.75 2.17
N LYS A 4 -26.79 -9.69 1.51
CA LYS A 4 -28.21 -9.53 1.17
C LYS A 4 -28.57 -10.18 -0.16
N TYR A 5 -27.70 -10.07 -1.15
CA TYR A 5 -28.02 -10.42 -2.54
C TYR A 5 -27.26 -11.66 -3.05
N SER A 6 -26.26 -12.13 -2.32
CA SER A 6 -25.41 -13.26 -2.72
C SER A 6 -24.81 -13.97 -1.50
N TYR A 7 -25.66 -14.33 -0.54
CA TYR A 7 -25.21 -15.08 0.64
C TYR A 7 -24.74 -16.49 0.27
N GLU A 8 -23.52 -16.85 0.67
CA GLU A 8 -22.83 -18.09 0.31
C GLU A 8 -23.32 -19.29 1.14
N ALA A 9 -24.61 -19.61 1.02
CA ALA A 9 -25.31 -20.57 1.87
C ALA A 9 -24.64 -21.95 1.92
N SER A 10 -24.18 -22.50 0.78
CA SER A 10 -23.53 -23.81 0.73
C SER A 10 -22.19 -23.84 1.49
N LEU A 11 -21.44 -22.73 1.47
CA LEU A 11 -20.19 -22.61 2.23
C LEU A 11 -20.48 -22.39 3.72
N MET A 12 -21.44 -21.52 4.03
CA MET A 12 -21.80 -21.20 5.41
C MET A 12 -22.50 -22.35 6.14
N ALA A 13 -23.17 -23.26 5.43
CA ALA A 13 -23.77 -24.47 6.00
C ALA A 13 -22.74 -25.45 6.59
N LEU A 14 -21.47 -25.31 6.20
CA LEU A 14 -20.35 -26.12 6.67
C LEU A 14 -19.55 -25.44 7.80
N HIS A 15 -20.06 -24.34 8.34
CA HIS A 15 -19.46 -23.64 9.48
C HIS A 15 -20.33 -23.78 10.73
N ASP A 16 -19.73 -23.53 11.89
CA ASP A 16 -20.48 -23.34 13.13
C ASP A 16 -21.48 -22.17 13.00
N ARG A 17 -22.47 -22.17 13.89
CA ARG A 17 -23.52 -21.14 13.93
C ARG A 17 -22.96 -19.71 13.89
N ASP A 18 -21.94 -19.44 14.70
CA ASP A 18 -21.37 -18.10 14.90
C ASP A 18 -19.96 -18.01 14.30
N VAL A 19 -19.87 -17.54 13.06
CA VAL A 19 -18.59 -17.34 12.37
C VAL A 19 -17.99 -15.96 12.70
N ILE A 20 -16.74 -15.95 13.15
CA ILE A 20 -15.95 -14.74 13.33
C ILE A 20 -15.63 -14.13 11.97
N ARG A 21 -15.86 -12.82 11.82
CA ARG A 21 -15.61 -12.09 10.58
C ARG A 21 -14.49 -11.10 10.76
N THR A 22 -13.62 -11.01 9.76
CA THR A 22 -12.59 -9.99 9.65
C THR A 22 -12.87 -9.10 8.44
N MET A 23 -12.55 -7.81 8.54
CA MET A 23 -12.57 -6.88 7.43
C MET A 23 -11.15 -6.75 6.89
N ALA A 24 -10.81 -7.58 5.91
CA ALA A 24 -9.46 -7.66 5.36
C ALA A 24 -9.18 -6.51 4.37
N CYS A 25 -8.43 -5.50 4.83
CA CYS A 25 -7.95 -4.41 3.99
C CYS A 25 -6.62 -4.77 3.31
N GLY A 26 -6.39 -4.33 2.08
CA GLY A 26 -5.14 -4.55 1.36
C GLY A 26 -4.34 -3.25 1.19
N ILE A 27 -3.02 -3.31 1.36
CA ILE A 27 -2.09 -2.24 0.97
C ILE A 27 -1.30 -2.68 -0.27
N ALA A 28 -1.18 -1.77 -1.23
CA ALA A 28 -0.42 -1.94 -2.46
C ALA A 28 0.74 -0.94 -2.54
N GLY A 29 1.90 -1.38 -3.03
CA GLY A 29 3.04 -0.50 -3.27
C GLY A 29 3.78 -0.05 -2.02
N LEU A 30 3.87 -0.93 -1.02
CA LEU A 30 4.59 -0.64 0.22
C LEU A 30 6.05 -0.25 -0.05
N SER A 31 6.79 -1.04 -0.83
CA SER A 31 8.19 -0.75 -1.14
C SER A 31 8.35 0.59 -1.87
N VAL A 32 7.43 0.93 -2.79
CA VAL A 32 7.47 2.20 -3.54
C VAL A 32 7.27 3.39 -2.59
N ALA A 33 6.37 3.27 -1.63
CA ALA A 33 6.16 4.29 -0.61
C ALA A 33 7.36 4.42 0.33
N ALA A 34 7.91 3.30 0.81
CA ALA A 34 9.09 3.29 1.68
C ALA A 34 10.33 3.89 0.98
N ASP A 35 10.62 3.46 -0.25
CA ASP A 35 11.72 3.99 -1.06
C ASP A 35 11.56 5.48 -1.35
N SER A 36 10.32 5.93 -1.61
CA SER A 36 10.03 7.35 -1.84
C SER A 36 10.27 8.20 -0.58
N LEU A 37 9.87 7.71 0.60
CA LEU A 37 10.15 8.38 1.87
C LEU A 37 11.66 8.39 2.17
N SER A 38 12.34 7.29 1.85
CA SER A 38 13.79 7.17 1.99
C SER A 38 14.53 8.17 1.12
N ALA A 39 14.17 8.28 -0.16
CA ALA A 39 14.76 9.26 -1.08
C ALA A 39 14.57 10.69 -0.59
N ILE A 40 13.38 11.05 -0.09
CA ILE A 40 13.13 12.39 0.46
C ILE A 40 13.95 12.66 1.72
N LYS A 41 14.20 11.63 2.54
CA LYS A 41 14.91 11.78 3.82
C LYS A 41 16.43 11.77 3.67
N TYR A 42 16.97 10.96 2.76
CA TYR A 42 18.41 10.69 2.66
C TYR A 42 19.07 11.25 1.40
N ALA A 43 18.29 11.61 0.38
CA ALA A 43 18.76 12.30 -0.80
C ALA A 43 18.05 13.65 -0.96
N LYS A 44 18.46 14.44 -1.95
CA LYS A 44 17.83 15.72 -2.25
C LYS A 44 16.88 15.54 -3.43
N VAL A 45 15.58 15.54 -3.13
CA VAL A 45 14.53 15.36 -4.12
C VAL A 45 13.96 16.72 -4.53
N LYS A 46 14.04 17.05 -5.82
CA LYS A 46 13.49 18.26 -6.41
C LYS A 46 12.24 17.92 -7.24
N PRO A 47 11.04 18.42 -6.84
CA PRO A 47 9.83 18.23 -7.63
C PRO A 47 9.89 19.03 -8.94
N ILE A 48 9.59 18.36 -10.06
CA ILE A 48 9.36 18.97 -11.36
C ILE A 48 7.86 19.18 -11.51
N ARG A 49 7.47 20.43 -11.71
CA ARG A 49 6.06 20.84 -11.75
C ARG A 49 5.62 21.20 -13.18
N ASP A 50 4.36 20.94 -13.48
CA ASP A 50 3.72 21.41 -14.71
C ASP A 50 3.29 22.88 -14.61
N GLU A 51 2.65 23.39 -15.66
CA GLU A 51 2.12 24.75 -15.77
C GLU A 51 1.09 25.11 -14.67
N ASN A 52 0.42 24.11 -14.09
CA ASN A 52 -0.54 24.28 -13.00
C ASN A 52 0.12 24.16 -11.61
N GLY A 53 1.44 23.95 -11.57
CA GLY A 53 2.19 23.75 -10.33
C GLY A 53 2.06 22.34 -9.74
N LEU A 54 1.51 21.37 -10.47
CA LEU A 54 1.37 19.98 -10.02
C LEU A 54 2.71 19.24 -10.20
N ALA A 55 3.16 18.51 -9.18
CA ALA A 55 4.37 17.70 -9.28
C ALA A 55 4.13 16.49 -10.20
N VAL A 56 4.79 16.48 -11.36
CA VAL A 56 4.66 15.43 -12.40
C VAL A 56 5.90 14.54 -12.49
N ASP A 57 7.04 15.01 -11.98
CA ASP A 57 8.30 14.25 -11.94
C ASP A 57 9.19 14.68 -10.77
N PHE A 58 10.27 13.94 -10.52
CA PHE A 58 11.20 14.17 -9.42
C PHE A 58 12.65 13.94 -9.88
N GLU A 59 13.50 14.92 -9.65
CA GLU A 59 14.95 14.82 -9.82
C GLU A 59 15.58 14.47 -8.46
N ILE A 60 16.43 13.45 -8.42
CA ILE A 60 17.07 12.97 -7.19
C ILE A 60 18.56 13.21 -7.30
N GLU A 61 19.11 14.01 -6.39
CA GLU A 61 20.54 14.26 -6.26
C GLU A 61 21.05 13.52 -5.01
N GLY A 62 21.93 12.53 -5.23
CA GLY A 62 22.50 11.66 -4.19
C GLY A 62 21.90 10.25 -4.16
N GLU A 63 22.50 9.39 -3.33
CA GLU A 63 22.07 8.01 -3.10
C GLU A 63 21.18 7.91 -1.85
N TYR A 64 20.25 6.96 -1.84
CA TYR A 64 19.38 6.69 -0.69
C TYR A 64 19.18 5.17 -0.51
N PRO A 65 18.95 4.70 0.72
CA PRO A 65 18.75 3.27 0.96
C PRO A 65 17.40 2.80 0.40
N GLN A 66 17.38 1.63 -0.23
CA GLN A 66 16.19 1.02 -0.81
C GLN A 66 15.76 -0.22 -0.01
N PHE A 67 14.46 -0.39 0.13
CA PHE A 67 13.82 -1.47 0.87
C PHE A 67 14.23 -2.86 0.32
N GLY A 68 14.46 -3.80 1.24
CA GLY A 68 14.83 -5.18 0.93
C GLY A 68 16.33 -5.46 0.85
N ASN A 69 17.17 -4.50 1.29
CA ASN A 69 18.62 -4.66 1.38
C ASN A 69 19.13 -4.76 2.84
N ASN A 70 18.24 -5.06 3.80
CA ASN A 70 18.56 -5.14 5.23
C ASN A 70 19.15 -3.83 5.78
N ASP A 71 18.58 -2.69 5.37
CA ASP A 71 18.96 -1.37 5.86
C ASP A 71 17.81 -0.79 6.69
N SER A 72 18.00 -0.82 8.01
CA SER A 72 17.04 -0.30 9.00
C SER A 72 16.49 1.09 8.65
N ARG A 73 17.28 1.95 7.99
CA ARG A 73 16.87 3.32 7.66
C ARG A 73 15.63 3.39 6.77
N VAL A 74 15.44 2.41 5.90
CA VAL A 74 14.28 2.30 4.99
C VAL A 74 13.35 1.15 5.39
N ASP A 75 13.88 0.07 5.96
CA ASP A 75 13.07 -1.05 6.44
C ASP A 75 12.16 -0.61 7.61
N ASP A 76 12.64 0.24 8.52
CA ASP A 76 11.82 0.82 9.59
C ASP A 76 10.70 1.72 9.06
N MET A 77 10.89 2.36 7.89
CA MET A 77 9.83 3.15 7.25
C MET A 77 8.71 2.25 6.73
N ALA A 78 9.05 1.09 6.17
CA ALA A 78 8.05 0.13 5.73
C ALA A 78 7.24 -0.42 6.92
N VAL A 79 7.90 -0.73 8.04
CA VAL A 79 7.25 -1.14 9.29
C VAL A 79 6.29 -0.05 9.79
N ASP A 80 6.77 1.19 9.85
CA ASP A 80 5.98 2.33 10.30
C ASP A 80 4.72 2.57 9.44
N LEU A 81 4.82 2.43 8.11
CA LEU A 81 3.67 2.54 7.21
C LEU A 81 2.61 1.45 7.47
N VAL A 82 3.06 0.21 7.63
CA VAL A 82 2.23 -0.96 7.93
C VAL A 82 1.51 -0.77 9.28
N GLU A 83 2.20 -0.29 10.31
CA GLU A 83 1.59 -0.03 11.61
C GLU A 83 0.61 1.15 11.58
N ARG A 84 0.98 2.25 10.90
CA ARG A 84 0.15 3.46 10.83
C ARG A 84 -1.17 3.18 10.16
N PHE A 85 -1.18 2.37 9.10
CA PHE A 85 -2.42 2.02 8.42
C PHE A 85 -3.33 1.16 9.30
N MET A 86 -2.80 0.13 9.99
CA MET A 86 -3.59 -0.64 10.97
C MET A 86 -4.21 0.21 12.05
N LYS A 87 -3.41 1.08 12.68
CA LYS A 87 -3.86 1.98 13.75
C LYS A 87 -4.99 2.91 13.29
N LYS A 88 -5.10 3.19 11.99
CA LYS A 88 -6.20 3.98 11.41
C LYS A 88 -7.44 3.13 11.18
N ILE A 89 -7.33 2.00 10.49
CA ILE A 89 -8.50 1.18 10.15
C ILE A 89 -9.14 0.52 11.38
N GLN A 90 -8.35 0.22 12.40
CA GLN A 90 -8.84 -0.36 13.67
C GLN A 90 -9.82 0.55 14.43
N LYS A 91 -9.82 1.87 14.17
CA LYS A 91 -10.69 2.83 14.85
C LYS A 91 -12.06 3.00 14.18
N LEU A 92 -12.25 2.41 13.00
CA LEU A 92 -13.46 2.59 12.20
C LEU A 92 -14.48 1.51 12.51
N HIS A 93 -15.76 1.90 12.56
CA HIS A 93 -16.85 0.94 12.66
C HIS A 93 -17.00 0.16 11.35
N THR A 94 -17.12 -1.16 11.46
CA THR A 94 -17.25 -2.06 10.31
C THR A 94 -18.63 -2.73 10.31
N TYR A 95 -19.10 -3.08 9.11
CA TYR A 95 -20.32 -3.86 8.96
C TYR A 95 -20.24 -5.17 9.76
N ARG A 96 -21.30 -5.48 10.50
CA ARG A 96 -21.43 -6.70 11.32
C ARG A 96 -20.30 -6.87 12.35
N ASN A 97 -19.70 -5.75 12.78
CA ASN A 97 -18.58 -5.70 13.72
C ASN A 97 -17.38 -6.58 13.30
N ALA A 98 -17.15 -6.72 11.99
CA ALA A 98 -16.02 -7.48 11.48
C ALA A 98 -14.69 -6.87 11.94
N ILE A 99 -13.78 -7.68 12.50
CA ILE A 99 -12.52 -7.21 13.08
C ILE A 99 -11.61 -6.67 11.96
N PRO A 100 -11.17 -5.40 11.99
CA PRO A 100 -10.28 -4.86 10.96
C PRO A 100 -8.94 -5.58 10.93
N THR A 101 -8.52 -6.01 9.75
CA THR A 101 -7.21 -6.63 9.51
C THR A 101 -6.57 -6.02 8.26
N GLN A 102 -5.27 -6.22 8.07
CA GLN A 102 -4.60 -5.85 6.82
C GLN A 102 -3.75 -6.96 6.24
N SER A 103 -3.51 -6.87 4.93
CA SER A 103 -2.49 -7.62 4.22
C SER A 103 -1.69 -6.70 3.30
N VAL A 104 -0.39 -6.94 3.19
CA VAL A 104 0.45 -6.36 2.15
C VAL A 104 0.44 -7.33 0.97
N LEU A 105 -0.63 -7.24 0.16
CA LEU A 105 -0.91 -8.20 -0.90
C LEU A 105 -1.36 -7.47 -2.15
N THR A 106 -0.65 -7.71 -3.24
CA THR A 106 -1.04 -7.23 -4.57
C THR A 106 -1.01 -8.40 -5.52
N ILE A 107 -2.19 -8.85 -5.97
CA ILE A 107 -2.34 -9.94 -6.95
C ILE A 107 -1.91 -9.40 -8.32
N THR A 108 -2.85 -8.97 -9.16
CA THR A 108 -2.56 -8.25 -10.43
C THR A 108 -2.61 -6.74 -10.26
N SER A 109 -3.02 -6.28 -9.07
CA SER A 109 -3.22 -4.86 -8.77
C SER A 109 -1.93 -4.06 -8.85
N ASN A 110 -0.76 -4.67 -8.65
CA ASN A 110 0.53 -4.01 -8.80
C ASN A 110 0.77 -3.48 -10.23
N VAL A 111 0.26 -4.19 -11.25
CA VAL A 111 0.33 -3.76 -12.65
C VAL A 111 -0.73 -2.68 -12.91
N VAL A 112 -1.96 -2.87 -12.43
CA VAL A 112 -3.05 -1.93 -12.66
C VAL A 112 -2.78 -0.58 -11.99
N TYR A 113 -2.34 -0.59 -10.73
CA TYR A 113 -1.94 0.61 -10.01
C TYR A 113 -0.69 1.23 -10.62
N GLY A 114 0.33 0.44 -10.98
CA GLY A 114 1.55 0.95 -11.62
C GLY A 114 1.27 1.70 -12.93
N LYS A 115 0.35 1.19 -13.77
CA LYS A 115 -0.09 1.88 -15.01
C LYS A 115 -0.86 3.17 -14.74
N LYS A 116 -1.50 3.30 -13.58
CA LYS A 116 -2.31 4.47 -13.19
C LYS A 116 -1.58 5.42 -12.24
N THR A 117 -0.34 5.12 -11.87
CA THR A 117 0.47 5.94 -10.96
C THR A 117 1.54 6.68 -11.78
N GLY A 118 1.68 7.99 -11.51
CA GLY A 118 2.71 8.83 -12.10
C GLY A 118 4.11 8.54 -11.55
N ASN A 119 5.05 9.44 -11.82
CA ASN A 119 6.40 9.35 -11.25
C ASN A 119 6.35 9.51 -9.73
N THR A 120 7.22 8.80 -9.01
CA THR A 120 7.27 8.82 -7.53
C THR A 120 8.69 9.12 -7.04
N PRO A 121 8.85 9.75 -5.85
CA PRO A 121 10.14 10.21 -5.33
C PRO A 121 11.26 9.17 -5.13
N GLY A 122 11.03 7.87 -5.28
CA GLY A 122 12.08 6.83 -5.22
C GLY A 122 12.26 6.05 -6.53
N ARG A 123 11.57 6.43 -7.61
CA ARG A 123 11.69 5.69 -8.87
C ARG A 123 11.33 6.57 -10.07
N SER A 124 12.34 6.88 -10.89
CA SER A 124 12.13 7.48 -12.21
C SER A 124 11.83 6.38 -13.23
N SER A 125 10.56 6.00 -13.35
CA SER A 125 10.00 5.50 -14.61
C SER A 125 8.49 5.32 -14.46
N ARG A 126 7.75 6.26 -15.05
CA ARG A 126 6.37 6.07 -15.52
C ARG A 126 6.26 4.67 -16.16
N TRP A 127 5.24 3.88 -15.79
CA TRP A 127 4.89 2.59 -16.42
C TRP A 127 5.63 1.31 -16.01
N ARG A 128 6.34 1.25 -14.87
CA ARG A 128 6.78 -0.06 -14.33
C ARG A 128 5.76 -0.63 -13.36
N SER A 129 5.63 -1.95 -13.36
CA SER A 129 4.86 -2.65 -12.32
C SER A 129 5.40 -2.27 -10.94
N VAL A 130 4.47 -2.02 -10.02
CA VAL A 130 4.79 -1.98 -8.59
C VAL A 130 5.33 -3.38 -8.22
N ARG A 131 6.31 -3.47 -7.31
CA ARG A 131 6.76 -4.79 -6.83
C ARG A 131 5.55 -5.54 -6.26
N THR A 132 5.43 -6.81 -6.60
CA THR A 132 4.36 -7.69 -6.09
C THR A 132 4.55 -7.93 -4.60
N GLY A 133 3.51 -7.70 -3.80
CA GLY A 133 3.52 -7.97 -2.36
C GLY A 133 4.32 -6.95 -1.55
N CYS A 134 5.15 -7.47 -0.63
CA CYS A 134 6.08 -6.73 0.22
C CYS A 134 7.37 -6.39 -0.53
#